data_AF-A0A4D4KXG6-F1
#
_entry.id   AF-A0A4D4KXG6-F1
#
_cell.length_a   1.000
_cell.length_b   1.000
_cell.length_c   1.000
_cell.angle_alpha   90.00
_cell.angle_beta   90.00
_cell.angle_gamma   90.00
#
_symmetry.space_group_name_H-M   'P 1'
#
loop_
_entity.id
_entity.type
_entity.pdbx_description
1 polymer ?
#
loop_
_entity_poly.entity_id
_entity_poly.type
_entity_poly.pdbx_seq_one_letter_code
_entity_poly.pdbx_strand_id
1 'polypeptide(L)' 'MDLKVLESFPPAEVPNGVIPATGAVKDSSGELVGELLLWVSDGRLSALEYSWYTDEAPTALPDPGDVTVAVQHS' A
#
# COMPACT_ATOMS: atom_id res chain seq x y z
N MET A 1 2.27 12.56 3.77
CA MET A 1 2.71 13.18 2.50
C MET A 1 1.64 12.87 1.48
N ASP A 2 1.25 13.85 0.66
CA ASP A 2 0.21 13.65 -0.35
C ASP A 2 0.85 13.20 -1.67
N LEU A 3 0.29 12.18 -2.29
CA LEU A 3 0.68 11.69 -3.61
C LEU A 3 -0.20 12.33 -4.68
N LYS A 4 0.40 12.73 -5.81
CA LYS A 4 -0.34 13.16 -7.00
C LYS A 4 -0.01 12.27 -8.18
N VAL A 5 -1.03 11.58 -8.71
CA VAL A 5 -0.90 10.81 -9.94
C VAL A 5 -0.77 11.77 -11.13
N LEU A 6 0.14 11.48 -12.06
CA LEU A 6 0.29 12.25 -13.30
C LEU A 6 -1.02 12.19 -14.11
N GLU A 7 -1.43 13.34 -14.66
CA GLU A 7 -2.74 13.51 -15.31
C GLU A 7 -2.94 12.62 -16.53
N SER A 8 -1.85 12.16 -17.16
CA SER A 8 -1.87 11.24 -18.29
C SER A 8 -2.47 9.87 -17.97
N PHE A 9 -2.57 9.50 -16.69
CA PHE A 9 -3.22 8.26 -16.27
C PHE A 9 -4.70 8.51 -15.97
N PRO A 10 -5.64 7.75 -16.56
CA PRO A 10 -7.06 7.90 -16.27
C PRO A 10 -7.37 7.48 -14.82
N PRO A 11 -8.40 8.07 -14.18
CA PRO A 11 -8.90 7.58 -12.90
C PRO A 11 -9.40 6.14 -13.00
N ALA A 12 -9.21 5.36 -11.93
CA ALA A 12 -9.79 4.03 -11.80
C ALA A 12 -11.22 4.11 -11.22
N GLU A 13 -12.07 3.15 -11.60
CA GLU A 13 -13.42 2.98 -11.03
C GLU A 13 -13.36 2.28 -9.66
N VAL A 14 -12.73 2.93 -8.69
CA VAL A 14 -12.61 2.45 -7.31
C VAL A 14 -13.14 3.51 -6.33
N PRO A 15 -13.78 3.11 -5.22
CA PRO A 15 -14.28 4.06 -4.22
C PRO A 15 -13.15 4.88 -3.57
N ASN A 16 -13.52 6.05 -3.05
CA ASN A 16 -12.62 6.84 -2.20
C ASN A 16 -12.37 6.14 -0.86
N GLY A 17 -11.19 6.33 -0.29
CA GLY A 17 -10.77 5.74 0.98
C GLY A 17 -9.69 4.67 0.82
N VAL A 18 -9.53 3.83 1.84
CA VAL A 18 -8.58 2.71 1.82
C VAL A 18 -9.01 1.68 0.77
N ILE A 19 -8.08 1.25 -0.08
CA ILE A 19 -8.31 0.13 -1.00
C ILE A 19 -8.59 -1.14 -0.18
N PRO A 20 -9.65 -1.91 -0.49
CA PRO A 20 -9.99 -3.14 0.23
C PRO A 20 -9.07 -4.30 -0.17
N ALA A 21 -7.77 -4.14 0.04
CA ALA A 21 -6.75 -5.15 -0.17
C ALA A 21 -5.68 -5.04 0.92
N THR A 22 -5.12 -6.18 1.29
CA THR A 22 -3.97 -6.26 2.20
C THR A 22 -2.69 -6.32 1.37
N GLY A 23 -1.76 -5.39 1.62
CA GLY A 23 -0.40 -5.42 1.06
C GLY A 23 0.59 -5.92 2.11
N ALA A 24 0.63 -7.23 2.37
CA ALA A 24 1.50 -7.81 3.39
C ALA A 24 2.97 -7.75 2.96
N VAL A 25 3.84 -7.23 3.83
CA VAL A 25 5.29 -7.12 3.63
C VAL A 25 5.98 -8.25 4.39
N LYS A 26 6.78 -9.05 3.70
CA LYS A 26 7.52 -10.15 4.30
C LYS A 26 9.01 -10.01 4.10
N ASP A 27 9.78 -10.41 5.11
CA ASP A 27 11.23 -10.46 4.96
C ASP A 27 11.69 -11.70 4.18
N SER A 28 13.01 -11.84 3.99
CA SER A 28 13.60 -12.98 3.28
C SER A 28 13.35 -14.35 3.93
N SER A 29 12.96 -14.40 5.20
CA SER A 29 12.56 -15.63 5.89
C SER A 29 11.09 -15.98 5.66
N GLY A 30 10.32 -15.03 5.12
CA GLY A 30 8.87 -15.11 4.94
C GLY A 30 8.07 -14.63 6.14
N GLU A 31 8.72 -14.06 7.15
CA GLU A 31 8.08 -13.49 8.34
C GLU A 31 7.34 -12.19 7.97
N LEU A 32 6.15 -11.99 8.56
CA LEU A 32 5.35 -10.79 8.35
C LEU A 32 5.95 -9.63 9.16
N VAL A 33 6.49 -8.63 8.48
CA VAL A 33 7.17 -7.48 9.11
C VAL A 33 6.39 -6.17 9.00
N GLY A 34 5.30 -6.16 8.22
CA GLY A 34 4.41 -5.01 8.13
C GLY A 34 3.38 -5.12 7.03
N GLU A 35 2.72 -4.00 6.75
CA GLU A 35 1.65 -3.88 5.75
C GLU A 35 1.71 -2.53 5.03
N LEU A 36 1.45 -2.53 3.73
CA LEU A 36 1.20 -1.35 2.93
C LEU A 36 -0.30 -1.10 2.78
N LEU A 37 -0.70 0.14 3.05
CA LEU A 37 -2.06 0.63 2.86
C LEU A 37 -2.07 1.71 1.78
N LEU A 38 -3.10 1.68 0.93
CA LEU A 38 -3.30 2.63 -0.17
C LEU A 38 -4.62 3.37 0.01
N TRP A 39 -4.60 4.68 -0.19
CA TRP A 39 -5.80 5.51 -0.23
C TRP A 39 -6.06 6.03 -1.63
N VAL A 40 -7.33 6.08 -2.00
CA VAL A 40 -7.80 6.68 -3.24
C VAL A 40 -8.66 7.90 -2.97
N SER A 41 -8.45 8.94 -3.78
CA SER A 41 -9.33 10.09 -3.93
C SER A 41 -9.58 10.33 -5.42
N ASP A 42 -10.85 10.41 -5.82
CA ASP A 42 -11.31 10.66 -7.19
C ASP A 42 -10.67 9.69 -8.22
N GLY A 43 -10.63 8.40 -7.86
CA GLY A 43 -10.08 7.34 -8.70
C GLY A 43 -8.55 7.39 -8.86
N ARG A 44 -7.84 8.19 -8.05
CA ARG A 44 -6.38 8.32 -8.08
C ARG A 44 -5.77 8.00 -6.72
N LEU A 45 -4.58 7.41 -6.71
CA LEU A 45 -3.80 7.21 -5.48
C LEU A 45 -3.53 8.57 -4.82
N SER A 46 -3.96 8.73 -3.57
CA SER A 46 -3.82 9.97 -2.80
C SER A 46 -2.83 9.83 -1.64
N ALA A 47 -2.69 8.63 -1.07
CA ALA A 47 -1.70 8.34 -0.04
C ALA A 47 -1.23 6.88 -0.08
N LEU A 48 -0.03 6.67 0.46
CA LEU A 48 0.59 5.39 0.74
C LEU A 48 1.10 5.44 2.18
N GLU A 49 0.79 4.40 2.95
CA GLU A 49 1.31 4.22 4.32
C GLU A 49 2.00 2.88 4.42
N TYR A 50 3.11 2.84 5.18
CA TYR A 50 3.77 1.60 5.59
C TYR A 50 3.67 1.47 7.11
N SER A 51 2.83 0.54 7.57
CA SER A 51 2.78 0.12 8.96
C SER A 51 3.78 -1.02 9.17
N TRP A 52 4.64 -0.91 10.19
CA TRP A 52 5.65 -1.94 10.50
C TRP A 52 5.35 -2.61 11.83
N TYR A 53 5.77 -3.86 11.96
CA TYR A 53 5.57 -4.70 13.15
C TYR A 53 6.89 -5.02 13.87
N THR A 54 8.01 -4.56 13.34
CA THR A 54 9.34 -4.67 13.94
C THR A 54 9.55 -3.65 15.04
N ASP A 55 10.53 -3.90 15.92
CA ASP A 55 10.90 -2.95 16.99
C ASP A 55 11.52 -1.66 16.45
N GLU A 56 12.23 -1.75 15.32
CA GLU A 56 12.84 -0.62 14.65
C GLU A 56 11.96 -0.11 13.51
N ALA A 57 11.77 1.21 13.44
CA ALA A 57 11.04 1.84 12.36
C ALA A 57 11.84 1.80 11.05
N PRO A 58 11.20 1.46 9.91
CA PRO A 58 11.86 1.43 8.62
C PRO A 58 12.24 2.85 8.18
N THR A 59 13.39 2.98 7.53
CA THR A 59 13.87 4.26 6.97
C THR A 59 13.52 4.43 5.49
N ALA A 60 12.95 3.40 4.88
CA ALA A 60 12.52 3.36 3.48
C ALA A 60 11.24 2.53 3.33
N LEU A 61 10.57 2.71 2.19
CA LEU A 61 9.50 1.79 1.77
C LEU A 61 10.07 0.40 1.44
N PRO A 62 9.26 -0.67 1.55
CA PRO A 62 9.71 -2.02 1.25
C PRO A 62 10.02 -2.19 -0.26
N ASP A 63 10.85 -3.18 -0.59
CA ASP A 63 11.01 -3.61 -1.98
C ASP A 63 9.65 -4.14 -2.49
N PRO A 64 9.19 -3.74 -3.69
CA PRO A 64 7.95 -4.28 -4.25
C PRO A 64 7.89 -5.82 -4.33
N GLY A 65 9.04 -6.48 -4.46
CA GLY A 65 9.14 -7.95 -4.46
C GLY A 65 8.83 -8.59 -3.10
N ASP A 66 8.91 -7.84 -2.01
CA ASP A 66 8.60 -8.27 -0.65
C ASP A 66 7.11 -8.10 -0.30
N VAL A 67 6.34 -7.46 -1.19
CA VAL A 67 4.92 -7.15 -0.99
C VAL A 67 4.04 -8.19 -1.68
N THR A 68 3.14 -8.81 -0.92
CA THR A 68 2.11 -9.70 -1.44
C THR A 68 0.73 -9.07 -1.27
N VAL A 69 -0.09 -9.11 -2.33
CA VAL A 69 -1.41 -8.45 -2.36
C VAL A 69 -2.52 -9.50 -2.32
N ALA A 70 -3.47 -9.32 -1.39
CA ALA A 70 -4.70 -10.10 -1.34
C ALA A 70 -5.91 -9.16 -1.26
N VAL A 71 -6.91 -9.37 -2.14
CA VAL A 71 -8.16 -8.61 -2.11
C VAL A 71 -9.02 -9.11 -0.95
N GLN A 72 -9.57 -8.19 -0.16
CA GLN A 72 -10.52 -8.52 0.88
C GLN A 72 -11.90 -8.69 0.24
N HIS A 73 -12.42 -9.92 0.27
CA HIS A 73 -13.81 -10.17 -0.11
C HIS A 73 -14.72 -9.79 1.05
N SER A 74 -15.72 -8.95 0.77
CA SER A 74 -16.82 -8.63 1.69
C SER A 74 -17.80 -9.78 1.82
#